data_AF-A0A0N0XA87-F1
#
_entry.id   AF-A0A0N0XA87-F1
#
_cell.length_a   1.000
_cell.length_b   1.000
_cell.length_c   1.000
_cell.angle_alpha   90.00
_cell.angle_beta   90.00
_cell.angle_gamma   90.00
#
_symmetry.space_group_name_H-M   'P 1'
#
loop_
_entity.id
_entity.type
_entity.pdbx_description
1 polymer ?
#
loop_
_entity_poly.entity_id
_entity_poly.type
_entity_poly.pdbx_seq_one_letter_code
_entity_poly.pdbx_strand_id
1 'polypeptide(L)'
;MLIDEILKSVDEGSLVEHYGNDAVGSLLQMERLGRLQAFIGFWPEARYQAMQQGIAPEELSFLPIKGNPTYQFIYISCSKSPAGEQAITKIDQEMRVLRVDSLMGFYAQWLDPSQRAGYLEEVRALFQKD
;
A
#
# COMPACT_ATOMS: atom_id res chain seq x y z
N MET A 1 19.56 3.26 2.28
CA MET A 1 18.73 3.01 1.09
C MET A 1 19.43 1.93 0.31
N LEU A 2 19.07 0.66 0.54
CA LEU A 2 19.83 -0.52 0.08
C LEU A 2 19.50 -0.89 -1.38
N ILE A 3 18.27 -0.63 -1.82
CA ILE A 3 17.80 -0.94 -3.18
C ILE A 3 18.57 -0.16 -4.23
N ASP A 4 18.78 1.15 -4.05
CA ASP A 4 19.50 1.97 -5.01
C ASP A 4 20.97 1.54 -5.19
N GLU A 5 21.60 1.01 -4.14
CA GLU A 5 22.95 0.47 -4.23
C GLU A 5 22.96 -0.89 -4.94
N ILE A 6 21.98 -1.75 -4.65
CA ILE A 6 21.81 -3.04 -5.33
C ILE A 6 21.55 -2.83 -6.83
N LEU A 7 20.66 -1.91 -7.20
CA LEU A 7 20.33 -1.60 -8.60
C LEU A 7 21.54 -1.10 -9.39
N LYS A 8 22.47 -0.37 -8.74
CA LYS A 8 23.74 0.05 -9.37
C LYS A 8 24.74 -1.09 -9.59
N SER A 9 24.59 -2.19 -8.87
CA SER A 9 25.53 -3.32 -8.89
C SER A 9 25.06 -4.51 -9.71
N VAL A 10 23.79 -4.50 -10.15
CA VAL A 10 23.18 -5.60 -10.90
C VAL A 10 23.59 -5.53 -12.38
N ASP A 11 23.77 -6.68 -13.01
CA ASP A 11 24.06 -6.75 -14.44
C ASP A 11 22.86 -6.23 -15.25
N GLU A 12 23.08 -5.39 -16.24
CA GLU A 12 21.99 -4.79 -17.04
C GLU A 12 21.11 -5.86 -17.71
N GLY A 13 21.68 -7.02 -18.10
CA GLY A 13 20.93 -8.13 -18.68
C GLY A 13 20.03 -8.88 -17.69
N SER A 14 20.19 -8.64 -16.39
CA SER A 14 19.36 -9.20 -15.32
C SER A 14 18.22 -8.27 -14.89
N LEU A 15 18.22 -7.01 -15.35
CA LEU A 15 17.18 -6.04 -15.07
C LEU A 15 16.15 -6.03 -16.21
N VAL A 16 14.88 -6.25 -15.86
CA VAL A 16 13.77 -6.08 -16.80
C VAL A 16 12.93 -4.91 -16.35
N GLU A 17 13.01 -3.80 -17.09
CA GLU A 17 12.21 -2.62 -16.82
C GLU A 17 10.82 -2.77 -17.46
N HIS A 18 9.78 -2.68 -16.63
CA HIS A 18 8.40 -2.67 -17.08
C HIS A 18 7.74 -1.35 -16.76
N TYR A 19 7.48 -0.56 -17.80
CA TYR A 19 6.69 0.66 -17.71
C TYR A 19 5.22 0.31 -17.95
N GLY A 20 4.48 0.13 -16.87
CA GLY A 20 3.05 -0.17 -16.91
C GLY A 20 2.28 0.84 -16.07
N ASN A 21 1.12 1.26 -16.56
CA ASN A 21 0.15 2.01 -15.76
C ASN A 21 -0.47 1.17 -14.63
N ASP A 22 -0.27 -0.16 -14.67
CA ASP A 22 -0.76 -1.12 -13.67
C ASP A 22 0.32 -2.15 -13.32
N ALA A 23 1.30 -1.72 -12.52
CA ALA A 23 2.44 -2.55 -12.14
C ALA A 23 2.00 -3.79 -11.35
N VAL A 24 1.15 -3.61 -10.33
CA VAL A 24 0.67 -4.72 -9.48
C VAL A 24 -0.24 -5.66 -10.26
N GLY A 25 -1.14 -5.14 -11.08
CA GLY A 25 -1.98 -5.97 -11.93
C GLY A 25 -1.18 -6.78 -12.96
N SER A 26 -0.12 -6.20 -13.52
CA SER A 26 0.80 -6.93 -14.41
C SER A 26 1.55 -8.05 -13.67
N LEU A 27 2.01 -7.79 -12.45
CA LEU A 27 2.67 -8.80 -11.60
C LEU A 27 1.73 -9.96 -11.27
N LEU A 28 0.46 -9.68 -10.96
CA LEU A 28 -0.57 -10.70 -10.74
C LEU A 28 -0.77 -11.59 -11.98
N GLN A 29 -0.84 -10.99 -13.18
CA GLN A 29 -0.96 -11.77 -14.42
C GLN A 29 0.27 -12.63 -14.68
N MET A 30 1.46 -12.11 -14.40
CA MET A 30 2.71 -12.87 -14.55
C MET A 30 2.76 -14.05 -13.58
N GLU A 31 2.30 -13.87 -12.34
CA GLU A 31 2.17 -14.96 -11.36
C GLU A 31 1.17 -16.02 -11.85
N ARG A 32 -0.03 -15.64 -12.30
CA ARG A 32 -1.03 -16.59 -12.83
C ARG A 32 -0.57 -17.36 -14.07
N LEU A 33 0.26 -16.75 -14.91
CA LEU A 33 0.87 -17.39 -16.08
C LEU A 33 2.09 -18.26 -15.71
N GLY A 34 2.43 -18.39 -14.44
CA GLY A 34 3.57 -19.17 -13.95
C GLY A 34 4.93 -18.55 -14.25
N ARG A 35 4.97 -17.26 -14.60
CA ARG A 35 6.21 -16.51 -14.89
C ARG A 35 6.90 -16.01 -13.63
N LEU A 36 6.15 -15.87 -12.54
CA LEU A 36 6.63 -15.54 -11.21
C LEU A 36 6.00 -16.51 -10.20
N GLN A 37 6.71 -16.84 -9.14
CA GLN A 37 6.14 -17.64 -8.04
C GLN A 37 5.47 -16.77 -6.96
N ALA A 38 5.94 -15.52 -6.80
CA ALA A 38 5.42 -14.54 -5.87
C ALA A 38 5.96 -13.14 -6.21
N PHE A 39 5.35 -12.09 -5.68
CA PHE A 39 5.88 -10.73 -5.72
C PHE A 39 5.70 -10.03 -4.37
N ILE A 40 6.51 -9.01 -4.13
CA ILE A 40 6.43 -8.17 -2.93
C ILE A 40 5.58 -6.94 -3.25
N GLY A 41 4.60 -6.63 -2.41
CA GLY A 41 3.75 -5.46 -2.58
C GLY A 41 2.83 -5.23 -1.39
N PHE A 42 2.09 -4.12 -1.43
CA PHE A 42 1.08 -3.85 -0.42
C PHE A 42 -0.13 -4.75 -0.67
N TRP A 43 -0.45 -5.59 0.31
CA TRP A 43 -1.55 -6.56 0.20
C TRP A 43 -2.91 -5.92 -0.17
N PRO A 44 -3.30 -4.71 0.30
CA PRO A 44 -4.58 -4.13 -0.07
C PRO A 44 -4.63 -3.75 -1.56
N GLU A 45 -3.50 -3.29 -2.10
CA GLU A 45 -3.35 -2.95 -3.53
C GLU A 45 -3.43 -4.21 -4.39
N ALA A 46 -2.70 -5.27 -4.02
CA ALA A 46 -2.75 -6.56 -4.71
C ALA A 46 -4.17 -7.16 -4.69
N ARG A 47 -4.85 -7.13 -3.54
CA ARG A 47 -6.24 -7.59 -3.44
C ARG A 47 -7.19 -6.77 -4.32
N TYR A 48 -7.06 -5.45 -4.31
CA TYR A 48 -7.86 -4.58 -5.17
C TYR A 48 -7.67 -4.92 -6.66
N GLN A 49 -6.41 -5.00 -7.11
CA GLN A 49 -6.10 -5.32 -8.51
C GLN A 49 -6.58 -6.71 -8.91
N ALA A 50 -6.46 -7.70 -8.02
CA ALA A 50 -7.00 -9.03 -8.24
C ALA A 50 -8.51 -9.01 -8.50
N MET A 51 -9.27 -8.26 -7.69
CA MET A 51 -10.71 -8.10 -7.89
C MET A 51 -11.04 -7.43 -9.23
N GLN A 52 -10.27 -6.42 -9.66
CA GLN A 52 -10.46 -5.79 -10.99
C GLN A 52 -10.22 -6.76 -12.14
N GLN A 53 -9.39 -7.78 -11.93
CA GLN A 53 -9.07 -8.82 -12.91
C GLN A 53 -9.95 -10.08 -12.79
N GLY A 54 -10.96 -10.07 -11.93
CA GLY A 54 -11.85 -11.22 -11.70
C GLY A 54 -11.20 -12.38 -10.96
N ILE A 55 -10.11 -12.12 -10.23
CA ILE A 55 -9.46 -13.09 -9.34
C ILE A 55 -10.13 -12.99 -7.98
N ALA A 56 -10.60 -14.10 -7.43
CA ALA A 56 -11.26 -14.12 -6.14
C ALA A 56 -10.22 -13.84 -5.03
N PRO A 57 -10.50 -12.97 -4.04
CA PRO A 57 -9.56 -12.68 -2.96
C PRO A 57 -9.07 -13.92 -2.20
N GLU A 58 -9.89 -14.97 -2.16
CA GLU A 58 -9.61 -16.25 -1.51
C GLU A 58 -8.57 -17.10 -2.27
N GLU A 59 -8.31 -16.79 -3.55
CA GLU A 59 -7.22 -17.38 -4.33
C GLU A 59 -5.84 -16.80 -3.96
N LEU A 60 -5.81 -15.69 -3.22
CA LEU A 60 -4.57 -15.01 -2.85
C LEU A 60 -4.05 -15.47 -1.49
N SER A 61 -2.74 -15.73 -1.41
CA SER A 61 -2.04 -15.96 -0.15
C SER A 61 -1.10 -14.79 0.16
N PHE A 62 -1.32 -14.15 1.30
CA PHE A 62 -0.48 -13.04 1.76
C PHE A 62 0.45 -13.51 2.88
N LEU A 63 1.76 -13.39 2.67
CA LEU A 63 2.79 -13.76 3.63
C LEU A 63 3.38 -12.48 4.26
N PRO A 64 3.22 -12.25 5.56
CA PRO A 64 3.79 -11.06 6.21
C PRO A 64 5.32 -11.13 6.23
N ILE A 65 5.96 -9.99 5.96
CA ILE A 65 7.41 -9.88 6.09
C ILE A 65 7.77 -9.81 7.57
N LYS A 66 8.62 -10.73 8.04
CA LYS A 66 9.07 -10.77 9.43
C LYS A 66 9.76 -9.46 9.81
N GLY A 67 9.29 -8.84 10.89
CA GLY A 67 9.84 -7.58 11.40
C GLY A 67 9.18 -6.32 10.85
N ASN A 68 8.30 -6.43 9.84
CA ASN A 68 7.46 -5.31 9.44
C ASN A 68 6.35 -5.07 10.48
N PRO A 69 6.01 -3.80 10.76
CA PRO A 69 4.87 -3.50 11.61
C PRO A 69 3.58 -3.92 10.91
N THR A 70 2.57 -4.29 11.70
CA THR A 70 1.22 -4.61 11.19
C THR A 70 0.62 -3.43 10.42
N TYR A 71 0.88 -2.21 10.88
CA TYR A 71 0.44 -0.97 10.24
C TYR A 71 1.62 -0.09 9.88
N GLN A 72 1.55 0.52 8.70
CA GLN A 72 2.51 1.51 8.24
C GLN A 72 1.79 2.84 8.06
N PHE A 73 2.43 3.93 8.50
CA PHE A 73 1.93 5.27 8.23
C PHE A 73 2.25 5.66 6.79
N ILE A 74 1.25 6.19 6.11
CA ILE A 74 1.40 6.84 4.80
C ILE A 74 1.32 8.35 4.99
N TYR A 75 2.05 9.07 4.14
CA TYR A 75 2.16 10.51 4.22
C TYR A 75 1.66 11.15 2.93
N ILE A 76 0.96 12.27 3.08
CA ILE A 76 0.61 13.12 1.95
C ILE A 76 1.80 14.04 1.71
N SER A 77 2.21 14.17 0.45
CA SER A 77 3.29 15.07 0.04
C SER A 77 2.75 16.11 -0.95
N CYS A 78 3.38 17.28 -0.98
CA CYS A 78 3.08 18.34 -1.93
C CYS A 78 4.38 18.81 -2.60
N SER A 79 4.24 19.52 -3.72
CA SER A 79 5.40 20.12 -4.39
C SER A 79 6.11 21.10 -3.46
N LYS A 80 7.44 21.18 -3.56
CA LYS A 80 8.25 22.14 -2.80
C LYS A 80 8.11 23.55 -3.38
N SER A 81 6.95 24.14 -3.19
CA SER A 81 6.56 25.47 -3.66
C SER A 81 5.71 26.19 -2.61
N PRO A 82 5.58 27.52 -2.65
CA PRO A 82 4.72 28.24 -1.71
C PRO A 82 3.26 27.75 -1.71
N ALA A 83 2.74 27.35 -2.88
CA ALA A 83 1.40 26.77 -2.98
C ALA A 83 1.32 25.39 -2.32
N GLY A 84 2.35 24.56 -2.49
CA GLY A 84 2.44 23.25 -1.85
C GLY A 84 2.55 23.32 -0.33
N GLU A 85 3.31 24.28 0.20
CA GLU A 85 3.41 24.54 1.64
C GLU A 85 2.06 24.98 2.24
N GLN A 86 1.33 25.83 1.54
CA GLN A 86 -0.03 26.21 1.95
C GLN A 86 -1.00 25.03 1.90
N ALA A 87 -0.89 24.18 0.87
CA ALA A 87 -1.74 23.01 0.72
C ALA A 87 -1.49 21.99 1.84
N ILE A 88 -0.23 21.60 2.09
CA ILE A 88 0.08 20.61 3.13
C ILE A 88 -0.29 21.12 4.52
N THR A 89 -0.13 22.42 4.80
CA THR A 89 -0.56 23.01 6.08
C THR A 89 -2.07 22.82 6.31
N LYS A 90 -2.89 23.04 5.29
CA LYS A 90 -4.35 22.85 5.38
C LYS A 90 -4.70 21.37 5.52
N ILE A 91 -4.06 20.51 4.73
CA ILE A 91 -4.26 19.06 4.80
C ILE A 91 -3.93 18.54 6.19
N ASP A 92 -2.79 18.93 6.77
CA ASP A 92 -2.38 18.51 8.10
C ASP A 92 -3.36 18.93 9.20
N GLN A 93 -4.00 20.11 9.05
CA GLN A 93 -5.03 20.57 9.98
C GLN A 93 -6.27 19.66 9.92
N GLU A 94 -6.78 19.39 8.72
CA GLU A 94 -7.96 18.52 8.53
C GLU A 94 -7.68 17.07 8.96
N MET A 95 -6.48 16.56 8.64
CA MET A 95 -6.09 15.19 8.93
C MET A 95 -6.04 14.88 10.44
N ARG A 96 -5.86 15.87 11.31
CA ARG A 96 -5.96 15.68 12.78
C ARG A 96 -7.32 15.20 13.23
N VAL A 97 -8.38 15.66 12.56
CA VAL A 97 -9.75 15.29 12.84
C VAL A 97 -10.13 14.03 12.05
N LEU A 98 -9.90 14.06 10.73
CA LEU A 98 -10.35 13.01 9.81
C LEU A 98 -9.75 11.64 10.13
N ARG A 99 -8.48 11.58 10.58
CA ARG A 99 -7.81 10.30 10.90
C ARG A 99 -8.45 9.53 12.06
N VAL A 100 -9.09 10.23 12.99
CA VAL A 100 -9.73 9.62 14.17
C VAL A 100 -11.22 9.39 13.92
N ASP A 101 -11.85 10.28 13.15
CA ASP A 101 -13.30 10.28 12.93
C ASP A 101 -13.75 9.33 11.82
N SER A 102 -13.44 9.66 10.56
CA SER A 102 -14.09 9.04 9.38
C SER A 102 -13.13 8.36 8.41
N LEU A 103 -11.88 8.81 8.31
CA LEU A 103 -10.95 8.35 7.26
C LEU A 103 -10.66 6.85 7.38
N MET A 104 -10.41 6.36 8.59
CA MET A 104 -10.16 4.93 8.81
C MET A 104 -11.42 4.10 8.54
N GLY A 105 -12.61 4.68 8.73
CA GLY A 105 -13.89 4.06 8.35
C GLY A 105 -13.99 3.82 6.85
N PHE A 106 -13.58 4.78 6.02
CA PHE A 106 -13.51 4.59 4.57
C PHE A 106 -12.51 3.51 4.18
N TYR A 107 -11.34 3.48 4.82
CA TYR A 107 -10.36 2.42 4.56
C TYR A 107 -10.90 1.02 4.95
N ALA A 108 -11.59 0.91 6.09
CA ALA A 108 -12.13 -0.35 6.57
C ALA A 108 -13.15 -0.99 5.60
N GLN A 109 -13.82 -0.20 4.76
CA GLN A 109 -14.72 -0.73 3.73
C GLN A 109 -14.01 -1.61 2.69
N TRP A 110 -12.72 -1.36 2.47
CA TRP A 110 -11.87 -2.15 1.58
C TRP A 110 -11.40 -3.46 2.23
N LEU A 111 -11.48 -3.59 3.55
CA LEU A 111 -11.08 -4.80 4.25
C LEU A 111 -12.16 -5.89 4.18
N ASP A 112 -11.74 -7.13 4.46
CA ASP A 112 -12.68 -8.22 4.72
C ASP A 112 -13.66 -7.81 5.84
N PRO A 113 -14.98 -8.06 5.68
CA PRO A 113 -15.98 -7.70 6.68
C PRO A 113 -15.64 -8.15 8.11
N SER A 114 -15.03 -9.32 8.27
CA SER A 114 -14.63 -9.88 9.57
C SER A 114 -13.49 -9.10 10.25
N GLN A 115 -12.66 -8.39 9.47
CA GLN A 115 -11.49 -7.66 9.97
C GLN A 115 -11.80 -6.20 10.33
N ARG A 116 -12.92 -5.66 9.88
CA ARG A 116 -13.21 -4.21 9.98
C ARG A 116 -13.24 -3.69 11.40
N ALA A 117 -13.92 -4.41 12.30
CA ALA A 117 -14.08 -3.98 13.69
C ALA A 117 -12.73 -3.94 14.43
N GLY A 118 -11.94 -5.01 14.32
CA GLY A 118 -10.62 -5.09 14.93
C GLY A 118 -9.67 -4.03 14.39
N TYR A 119 -9.63 -3.85 13.06
CA TYR A 119 -8.86 -2.77 12.44
C TYR A 119 -9.19 -1.39 13.01
N LEU A 120 -10.47 -1.03 13.12
CA LEU A 120 -10.90 0.27 13.63
C LEU A 120 -10.54 0.50 15.09
N GLU A 121 -10.56 -0.55 15.91
CA GLU A 121 -10.13 -0.49 17.31
C GLU A 121 -8.62 -0.27 17.42
N GLU A 122 -7.83 -1.04 16.66
CA GLU A 122 -6.37 -0.96 16.67
C GLU A 122 -5.86 0.41 16.18
N VAL A 123 -6.39 0.94 15.08
CA VAL A 123 -5.98 2.26 14.56
C VAL A 123 -6.42 3.41 15.46
N ARG A 124 -7.57 3.30 16.13
CA ARG A 124 -7.98 4.28 17.14
C ARG A 124 -7.00 4.32 18.30
N ALA A 125 -6.56 3.15 18.78
CA ALA A 125 -5.57 3.06 19.85
C ALA A 125 -4.19 3.60 19.42
N LEU A 126 -3.82 3.47 18.14
CA LEU A 126 -2.59 4.05 17.60
C LEU A 126 -2.63 5.58 17.63
N PHE A 127 -3.70 6.20 17.11
CA PHE A 127 -3.80 7.67 17.06
C PHE A 127 -4.08 8.35 18.41
N GLN A 128 -4.38 7.59 19.47
CA GLN A 128 -4.52 8.11 20.84
C GLN A 128 -3.19 8.14 21.61
N LYS A 129 -2.14 7.46 21.11
CA LYS A 129 -0.82 7.39 21.76
C LYS A 129 0.13 8.51 21.32
N ASP A 130 -0.25 9.30 20.33
CA ASP A 130 0.49 10.44 19.75
C ASP A 130 -0.23 11.78 20.01
#